data_AF-A0A4Q3WLI8-F1
#
_entry.id   AF-A0A4Q3WLI8-F1
#
_cell.length_a   1.000
_cell.length_b   1.000
_cell.length_c   1.000
_cell.angle_alpha   90.00
_cell.angle_beta   90.00
_cell.angle_gamma   90.00
#
_symmetry.space_group_name_H-M   'P 1'
#
loop_
_entity.id
_entity.type
_entity.pdbx_description
1 polymer ?
#
loop_
_entity_poly.entity_id
_entity_poly.type
_entity_poly.pdbx_seq_one_letter_code
_entity_poly.pdbx_strand_id
1 'polypeptide(L)'
;MLHATSRKVRLPVAHYQATGKRSFLDVACKMADHIYQHFIVEKHEGVCGHAELELALVRLYRVTGEKRYLALAKEWIERRGKPWAHSSTPRSY
;
A
#
# COMPACT_ATOMS: atom_id res chain seq x y z
N MET A 1 -10.82 1.77 -9.34
CA MET A 1 -10.72 0.31 -9.07
C MET A 1 -9.85 -0.08 -7.86
N LEU A 2 -9.02 0.78 -7.27
CA LEU A 2 -8.16 0.44 -6.12
C LEU A 2 -8.88 0.23 -4.76
N HIS A 3 -10.17 0.55 -4.68
CA HIS A 3 -10.99 0.40 -3.47
C HIS A 3 -11.28 -1.07 -3.12
N ALA A 4 -11.49 -1.91 -4.13
CA ALA A 4 -11.66 -3.36 -3.93
C ALA A 4 -10.36 -4.02 -3.45
N THR A 5 -9.22 -3.41 -3.76
CA THR A 5 -7.88 -3.92 -3.44
C THR A 5 -7.56 -3.81 -1.95
N SER A 6 -7.94 -2.71 -1.28
CA SER A 6 -7.70 -2.54 0.17
C SER A 6 -8.39 -3.61 1.01
N ARG A 7 -9.66 -3.90 0.69
CA ARG A 7 -10.46 -4.90 1.40
C ARG A 7 -9.89 -6.31 1.26
N LYS A 8 -9.36 -6.64 0.08
CA LYS A 8 -8.73 -7.93 -0.22
C LYS A 8 -7.40 -8.15 0.51
N VAL A 9 -6.72 -7.11 1.01
CA VAL A 9 -5.50 -7.27 1.85
C VAL A 9 -5.85 -7.25 3.34
N ARG A 10 -6.80 -6.40 3.77
CA ARG A 10 -7.16 -6.24 5.18
C ARG A 10 -7.90 -7.45 5.76
N LEU A 11 -8.85 -8.03 5.01
CA LEU A 11 -9.65 -9.17 5.48
C LEU A 11 -8.81 -10.43 5.75
N PRO A 12 -7.88 -10.83 4.87
CA PRO A 12 -6.98 -11.94 5.14
C PRO A 12 -6.15 -11.85 6.40
N VAL A 13 -5.61 -10.66 6.71
CA VAL A 13 -4.81 -10.45 7.91
C VAL A 13 -5.67 -10.62 9.16
N ALA A 14 -6.88 -10.06 9.16
CA ALA A 14 -7.82 -10.22 10.27
C ALA A 14 -8.26 -11.69 10.42
N HIS A 15 -8.53 -12.37 9.31
CA HIS A 15 -8.87 -13.80 9.30
C HIS A 15 -7.71 -14.65 9.84
N TYR A 16 -6.46 -14.36 9.46
CA TYR A 16 -5.28 -15.07 9.98
C TYR A 16 -5.13 -14.87 11.50
N GLN A 17 -5.33 -13.66 12.01
CA GLN A 17 -5.29 -13.39 13.45
C GLN A 17 -6.43 -14.09 14.21
N ALA A 18 -7.62 -14.20 13.61
CA ALA A 18 -8.78 -14.81 14.25
C ALA A 18 -8.80 -16.35 14.21
N THR A 19 -8.19 -16.97 13.19
CA THR A 19 -8.32 -18.42 12.94
C THR A 19 -7.01 -19.17 12.77
N GLY A 20 -5.88 -18.48 12.65
CA GLY A 20 -4.57 -19.06 12.35
C GLY A 20 -4.41 -19.63 10.93
N LYS A 21 -5.45 -19.61 10.08
CA LYS A 21 -5.41 -20.17 8.73
C LYS A 21 -4.70 -19.24 7.73
N ARG A 22 -3.65 -19.75 7.09
CA ARG A 22 -2.78 -18.98 6.16
C ARG A 22 -3.29 -18.88 4.72
N SER A 23 -4.36 -19.57 4.35
CA SER A 23 -4.87 -19.61 2.96
C SER A 23 -5.19 -18.23 2.40
N PHE A 24 -5.81 -17.36 3.20
CA PHE A 24 -6.08 -15.98 2.79
C PHE A 24 -4.83 -15.10 2.82
N LEU A 25 -3.91 -15.35 3.76
CA LEU A 25 -2.66 -14.60 3.89
C LEU A 25 -1.83 -14.73 2.60
N ASP A 26 -1.78 -15.94 2.03
CA ASP A 26 -1.06 -16.22 0.78
C ASP A 26 -1.60 -15.40 -0.41
N VAL A 27 -2.93 -15.26 -0.48
CA VAL A 27 -3.60 -14.40 -1.48
C VAL A 27 -3.26 -12.94 -1.27
N ALA A 28 -3.21 -12.46 -0.03
CA ALA A 28 -2.82 -11.09 0.29
C ALA A 28 -1.35 -10.82 -0.09
N CYS A 29 -0.44 -11.79 0.11
CA CYS A 29 0.95 -11.70 -0.33
C CYS A 29 1.06 -11.59 -1.85
N LYS A 30 0.41 -12.49 -2.61
CA LYS A 30 0.42 -12.43 -4.08
C LYS A 30 -0.11 -11.11 -4.62
N MET A 31 -1.12 -10.55 -3.95
CA MET A 31 -1.68 -9.26 -4.31
C MET A 31 -0.72 -8.11 -4.00
N ALA A 32 -0.04 -8.15 -2.85
CA ALA A 32 1.00 -7.19 -2.52
C ALA A 32 2.21 -7.26 -3.47
N ASP A 33 2.60 -8.47 -3.89
CA ASP A 33 3.67 -8.67 -4.89
C ASP A 33 3.28 -8.10 -6.26
N HIS A 34 2.04 -8.31 -6.69
CA HIS A 34 1.52 -7.73 -7.93
C HIS A 34 1.51 -6.19 -7.88
N ILE A 35 1.14 -5.62 -6.73
CA ILE A 35 1.19 -4.16 -6.53
C ILE A 35 2.65 -3.70 -6.57
N TYR A 36 3.56 -4.40 -5.89
CA TYR A 36 4.98 -4.06 -5.91
C TYR A 36 5.55 -4.07 -7.32
N GLN A 37 5.28 -5.11 -8.11
CA GLN A 37 5.67 -5.18 -9.53
C GLN A 37 5.13 -3.99 -10.32
N HIS A 38 3.83 -3.74 -10.24
CA HIS A 38 3.18 -2.70 -11.04
C HIS A 38 3.63 -1.26 -10.69
N PHE A 39 3.86 -0.96 -9.42
CA PHE A 39 4.20 0.39 -8.99
C PHE A 39 5.71 0.65 -8.84
N ILE A 40 6.51 -0.37 -8.49
CA ILE A 40 7.96 -0.23 -8.30
C ILE A 40 8.74 -0.63 -9.55
N VAL A 41 8.41 -1.79 -10.15
CA VAL A 41 9.15 -2.29 -11.32
C VAL A 41 8.70 -1.56 -12.58
N GLU A 42 7.40 -1.47 -12.82
CA GLU A 42 6.85 -0.78 -14.00
C GLU A 42 6.74 0.74 -13.80
N LYS A 43 7.10 1.25 -12.61
CA LYS A 43 7.13 2.70 -12.26
C LYS A 43 5.85 3.46 -12.61
N HIS A 44 4.67 2.82 -12.50
CA HIS A 44 3.42 3.51 -12.77
C HIS A 44 3.21 4.70 -11.81
N GLU A 45 2.89 5.85 -12.38
CA GLU A 45 2.51 7.05 -11.63
C GLU A 45 1.04 6.94 -11.22
N GLY A 46 0.83 6.48 -10.00
CA GLY A 46 -0.47 6.42 -9.37
C GLY A 46 -0.32 6.14 -7.90
N VAL A 47 -1.07 6.84 -7.07
CA VAL A 47 -1.18 6.53 -5.64
C VAL A 47 -2.64 6.23 -5.38
N CYS A 48 -2.92 5.21 -4.57
CA CYS A 48 -4.29 4.97 -4.12
C CYS A 48 -4.76 6.21 -3.36
N GLY A 49 -5.97 6.71 -3.63
CA GLY A 49 -6.55 7.82 -2.85
C GLY A 49 -7.00 7.42 -1.43
N HIS A 50 -6.98 6.13 -1.09
CA HIS A 50 -7.54 5.60 0.18
C HIS A 50 -6.46 5.03 1.10
N ALA A 51 -6.26 5.63 2.27
CA ALA A 51 -5.16 5.33 3.21
C ALA A 51 -5.22 3.93 3.89
N GLU A 52 -6.13 3.07 3.41
CA GLU A 52 -6.33 1.73 3.96
C GLU A 52 -5.30 0.71 3.47
N LEU A 53 -4.70 0.93 2.29
CA LEU A 53 -3.82 -0.05 1.67
C LEU A 53 -2.42 -0.05 2.32
N GLU A 54 -1.93 1.11 2.75
CA GLU A 54 -0.68 1.26 3.48
C GLU A 54 -0.73 0.55 4.83
N LEU A 55 -1.84 0.72 5.58
CA LEU A 55 -2.04 0.04 6.85
C LEU A 55 -2.11 -1.49 6.66
N ALA A 56 -2.73 -1.94 5.58
CA ALA A 56 -2.82 -3.36 5.25
C ALA A 56 -1.43 -3.95 4.91
N LEU A 57 -0.59 -3.23 4.16
CA LEU A 57 0.79 -3.61 3.85
C LEU A 57 1.68 -3.65 5.10
N VAL A 58 1.55 -2.69 6.02
CA VAL A 58 2.28 -2.69 7.31
C VAL A 58 1.88 -3.90 8.14
N ARG A 59 0.58 -4.24 8.20
CA ARG A 59 0.14 -5.43 8.92
C ARG A 59 0.62 -6.73 8.25
N LEU A 60 0.66 -6.77 6.92
CA LEU A 60 1.21 -7.90 6.17
C LEU A 60 2.70 -8.09 6.50
N TYR A 61 3.49 -7.02 6.47
CA TYR A 61 4.90 -7.02 6.90
C TYR A 61 5.08 -7.58 8.32
N ARG A 62 4.22 -7.22 9.27
CA ARG A 62 4.32 -7.73 10.66
C ARG A 62 4.08 -9.25 10.76
N VAL A 63 3.34 -9.82 9.81
CA VAL A 63 3.05 -11.26 9.78
C VAL A 63 4.05 -12.03 8.93
N THR A 64 4.52 -11.46 7.82
CA THR A 64 5.40 -12.14 6.86
C THR A 64 6.89 -11.84 7.07
N GLY A 65 7.23 -10.72 7.70
CA GLY A 65 8.59 -10.21 7.85
C GLY A 65 9.20 -9.59 6.57
N GLU A 66 8.42 -9.51 5.49
CA GLU A 66 8.92 -9.16 4.16
C GLU A 66 9.03 -7.62 3.99
N LYS A 67 10.27 -7.10 4.03
CA LYS A 67 10.55 -5.65 4.10
C LYS A 67 10.10 -4.89 2.85
N ARG A 68 9.84 -5.57 1.71
CA ARG A 68 9.45 -4.90 0.46
C ARG A 68 8.06 -4.28 0.60
N TYR A 69 7.16 -4.94 1.33
CA TYR A 69 5.83 -4.39 1.64
C TYR A 69 5.89 -3.12 2.49
N LEU A 70 6.85 -3.04 3.42
CA LEU A 70 7.07 -1.83 4.23
C LEU A 70 7.64 -0.69 3.38
N ALA A 71 8.59 -0.97 2.50
CA ALA A 71 9.16 0.02 1.58
C ALA A 71 8.09 0.62 0.66
N LEU A 72 7.22 -0.24 0.11
CA LEU A 72 6.08 0.18 -0.71
C LEU A 72 5.09 1.08 0.06
N ALA A 73 4.73 0.69 1.29
CA ALA A 73 3.85 1.50 2.12
C ALA A 73 4.47 2.88 2.44
N LYS A 74 5.77 2.93 2.74
CA LYS A 74 6.49 4.17 2.99
C LYS A 74 6.49 5.08 1.77
N GLU A 75 6.79 4.52 0.59
CA GLU A 75 6.82 5.27 -0.67
C GLU A 75 5.46 5.91 -0.99
N TRP A 76 4.37 5.19 -0.74
CA TRP A 76 3.02 5.74 -0.93
C TRP A 76 2.63 6.79 0.11
N ILE A 77 3.03 6.64 1.36
CA ILE A 77 2.85 7.68 2.39
C ILE A 77 3.61 8.94 1.99
N GLU A 78 4.86 8.81 1.52
CA GLU A 78 5.68 9.93 1.06
C GLU A 78 5.05 10.63 -0.15
N ARG A 79 4.56 9.86 -1.13
CA ARG A 79 3.87 10.42 -2.31
C ARG A 79 2.57 11.15 -1.97
N ARG A 80 1.83 10.72 -0.93
CA ARG A 80 0.65 11.45 -0.42
C ARG A 80 1.01 12.66 0.44
N GLY A 81 2.09 12.53 1.22
CA GLY A 81 2.58 13.53 2.17
C GLY A 81 3.23 14.73 1.48
N LYS A 82 3.52 14.67 0.18
CA LYS A 82 3.84 15.86 -0.60
C LYS A 82 2.60 16.75 -0.68
N PRO A 83 2.58 17.93 -0.03
CA PRO A 83 1.67 18.96 -0.46
C PRO A 83 1.94 19.19 -1.94
N TRP A 84 0.89 19.20 -2.77
CA TRP A 84 0.95 19.93 -4.03
C TRP A 84 1.63 21.26 -3.69
N ALA A 85 2.80 21.49 -4.28
CA ALA A 85 3.47 22.76 -4.15
C ALA A 85 2.54 23.79 -4.79
N HIS A 86 1.75 24.46 -3.95
CA HIS A 86 1.02 25.64 -4.34
C HIS A 86 2.05 26.67 -4.83
N SER A 87 1.97 26.97 -6.12
CA SER A 87 2.27 28.26 -6.74
C SER A 87 3.60 28.91 -6.34
N SER A 88 4.61 28.76 -7.19
CA SER A 88 5.54 29.86 -7.46
C SER A 88 4.98 30.71 -8.62
N THR A 89 3.88 31.43 -8.37
CA THR A 89 3.69 32.72 -9.07
C THR A 89 4.44 33.74 -8.22
N PRO A 90 5.54 34.34 -8.70
CA PRO A 90 6.24 35.35 -7.94
C PRO A 90 5.31 36.57 -7.82
N ARG A 91 4.84 36.84 -6.60
CA ARG A 91 4.10 38.06 -6.29
C ARG A 91 5.11 39.21 -6.31
N SER A 92 5.14 39.93 -7.44
CA SER A 92 5.81 41.22 -7.57
C SER A 92 5.01 42.26 -6.79
N TYR A 93 5.67 42.98 -5.89
CA TYR A 93 5.20 44.25 -5.33
C TYR A 93 5.60 45.40 -6.26
#